data_AF-A0A946G6T5-F1
#
_entry.id   AF-A0A946G6T5-F1
#
_cell.length_a   1.000
_cell.length_b   1.000
_cell.length_c   1.000
_cell.angle_alpha   90.00
_cell.angle_beta   90.00
_cell.angle_gamma   90.00
#
_symmetry.space_group_name_H-M   'P 1'
#
loop_
_entity.id
_entity.type
_entity.pdbx_description
1 polymer ?
#
loop_
_entity_poly.entity_id
_entity_poly.type
_entity_poly.pdbx_seq_one_letter_code
_entity_poly.pdbx_strand_id
1 'polypeptide(L)'
;MDDTKFGSRDKRGDWKPYKLSSNIPFFDWPFSIKNNLKWLLGIPGYIAPWTFFYGLIAIIFWVYLTPPMEIIKNFHYSWFLYLLIRNLLITIICAGGLHFFLYIKKSQGNAFKFNAKGLENNNKNFLFKDQTKDNIFWSLFSGVPIWTAYEAFSLWAFANGYFLGLEWTMHPIYLGLTFLFLPLFREVHFYFVHRLLHTPLLYNFSHYIHHKNVNPGPWSGLAMHWLEHILYFSGTLIHFVIPAHPVHAVFQLLHAGIGPLFHGHIGFDKIQIGKFGIDTHSHAHYLHHKYFECNYADGAIPLDKIFGTFHNGSDEAKEKMVQRLKQRMKKMRTVEK
;
A
#
# COMPACT_ATOMS: atom_id res chain seq x y z
N MET A 1 2.21 6.41 25.29
CA MET A 1 1.79 7.69 24.69
C MET A 1 0.29 7.76 24.89
N ASP A 2 -0.24 8.90 25.31
CA ASP A 2 -1.68 9.08 25.53
C ASP A 2 -2.36 9.42 24.19
N ASP A 3 -3.19 8.50 23.68
CA ASP A 3 -3.83 8.62 22.36
C ASP A 3 -4.99 9.63 22.35
N THR A 4 -5.53 9.98 23.51
CA THR A 4 -6.62 10.97 23.65
C THR A 4 -6.19 12.39 23.27
N LYS A 5 -4.87 12.65 23.29
CA LYS A 5 -4.28 13.92 22.83
C LYS A 5 -4.25 14.05 21.30
N PHE A 6 -4.40 12.95 20.58
CA PHE A 6 -4.24 12.90 19.12
C PHE A 6 -5.54 12.56 18.39
N GLY A 7 -6.54 12.04 19.11
CA GLY A 7 -7.82 11.68 18.54
C GLY A 7 -8.87 11.44 19.60
N SER A 8 -10.05 11.05 19.13
CA SER A 8 -11.22 10.78 19.96
C SER A 8 -11.77 9.39 19.67
N ARG A 9 -12.53 8.84 20.62
CA ARG A 9 -13.26 7.59 20.43
C ARG A 9 -14.75 7.82 20.35
N ASP A 10 -15.43 7.05 19.52
CA ASP A 10 -16.88 7.01 19.50
C ASP A 10 -17.47 6.08 20.59
N LYS A 11 -18.80 5.98 20.64
CA LYS A 11 -19.51 5.11 21.61
C LYS A 11 -19.19 3.61 21.44
N ARG A 12 -18.68 3.19 20.28
CA ARG A 12 -18.28 1.80 20.00
C ARG A 12 -16.81 1.56 20.35
N GLY A 13 -16.09 2.62 20.74
CA GLY A 13 -14.67 2.62 21.04
C GLY A 13 -13.78 2.84 19.81
N ASP A 14 -14.36 3.03 18.62
CA ASP A 14 -13.59 3.25 17.39
C ASP A 14 -12.85 4.58 17.51
N TRP A 15 -11.56 4.58 17.16
CA TRP A 15 -10.71 5.76 17.26
C TRP A 15 -10.66 6.52 15.94
N LYS A 16 -10.71 7.85 16.02
CA LYS A 16 -10.46 8.75 14.88
C LYS A 16 -9.42 9.82 15.26
N PRO A 17 -8.46 10.14 14.36
CA PRO A 17 -7.50 11.21 14.60
C PRO A 17 -8.18 12.58 14.55
N TYR A 18 -7.68 13.54 15.32
CA TYR A 18 -8.04 14.96 15.15
C TYR A 18 -7.43 15.53 13.86
N LYS A 19 -6.25 15.05 13.48
CA LYS A 19 -5.58 15.42 12.23
C LYS A 19 -6.33 14.79 11.06
N LEU A 20 -6.88 15.64 10.19
CA LEU A 20 -7.52 15.22 8.96
C LEU A 20 -6.49 14.79 7.92
N SER A 21 -6.84 13.81 7.09
CA SER A 21 -6.00 13.43 5.95
C SER A 21 -5.90 14.61 4.96
N SER A 22 -4.70 14.84 4.47
CA SER A 22 -4.37 15.92 3.52
C SER A 22 -3.45 15.36 2.45
N ASN A 23 -3.42 16.04 1.30
CA ASN A 23 -2.49 15.70 0.23
C ASN A 23 -1.16 16.42 0.45
N ILE A 24 -0.18 16.17 -0.42
CA ILE A 24 1.10 16.86 -0.34
C ILE A 24 0.92 18.38 -0.58
N PRO A 25 1.73 19.22 0.08
CA PRO A 25 1.61 20.67 -0.02
C PRO A 25 1.94 21.24 -1.40
N PHE A 26 2.40 20.41 -2.33
CA PHE A 26 2.68 20.81 -3.72
C PHE A 26 1.43 21.34 -4.43
N PHE A 27 0.26 20.84 -4.04
CA PHE A 27 -1.02 21.22 -4.62
C PHE A 27 -1.80 22.23 -3.78
N ASP A 28 -1.19 22.79 -2.72
CA ASP A 28 -1.84 23.80 -1.89
C ASP A 28 -1.82 25.18 -2.59
N TRP A 29 -2.88 25.94 -2.39
CA TRP A 29 -2.97 27.34 -2.81
C TRP A 29 -3.22 28.26 -1.59
N PRO A 30 -2.41 29.31 -1.40
CA PRO A 30 -1.26 29.73 -2.23
C PRO A 30 -0.07 28.77 -2.13
N PHE A 31 0.68 28.61 -3.23
CA PHE A 31 1.86 27.75 -3.27
C PHE A 31 2.94 28.24 -2.29
N SER A 32 3.47 27.34 -1.46
CA SER A 32 4.49 27.65 -0.45
C SER A 32 5.74 26.81 -0.66
N ILE A 33 6.83 27.45 -1.08
CA ILE A 33 8.15 26.81 -1.23
C ILE A 33 8.59 26.21 0.11
N LYS A 34 8.41 26.94 1.22
CA LYS A 34 8.79 26.50 2.56
C LYS A 34 8.08 25.21 2.97
N ASN A 35 6.77 25.12 2.74
CA ASN A 35 6.01 23.92 3.10
C ASN A 35 6.40 22.73 2.22
N ASN A 36 6.66 22.97 0.94
CA ASN A 36 7.12 21.95 0.00
C ASN A 36 8.52 21.42 0.33
N LEU A 37 9.46 22.29 0.67
CA LEU A 37 10.79 21.87 1.13
C LEU A 37 10.70 21.11 2.46
N LYS A 38 9.87 21.55 3.40
CA LYS A 38 9.63 20.84 4.66
C LYS A 38 9.02 19.46 4.42
N TRP A 39 8.09 19.34 3.48
CA TRP A 39 7.52 18.04 3.11
C TRP A 39 8.57 17.17 2.43
N LEU A 40 9.35 17.68 1.49
CA LEU A 40 10.33 16.90 0.74
C LEU A 40 11.49 16.39 1.61
N LEU A 41 12.09 17.29 2.40
CA LEU A 41 13.35 17.08 3.13
C LEU A 41 13.18 16.89 4.64
N GLY A 42 11.98 17.09 5.18
CA GLY A 42 11.73 17.00 6.62
C GLY A 42 11.79 15.58 7.16
N ILE A 43 11.83 15.48 8.49
CA ILE A 43 11.73 14.21 9.23
C ILE A 43 10.63 14.37 10.29
N PRO A 44 9.43 13.80 10.09
CA PRO A 44 8.98 13.04 8.91
C PRO A 44 8.71 13.95 7.69
N GLY A 45 8.94 13.38 6.50
CA GLY A 45 8.78 13.99 5.17
C GLY A 45 8.70 12.91 4.08
N TYR A 46 8.82 13.31 2.81
CA TYR A 46 8.72 12.43 1.65
C TYR A 46 9.90 11.49 1.55
N ILE A 47 11.12 12.01 1.68
CA ILE A 47 12.34 11.20 1.59
C ILE A 47 12.50 10.35 2.86
N ALA A 48 12.33 10.93 4.04
CA ALA A 48 12.58 10.24 5.31
C ALA A 48 11.35 10.25 6.24
N PRO A 49 11.06 9.15 6.96
CA PRO A 49 11.88 7.94 7.04
C PRO A 49 11.54 6.89 5.97
N TRP A 50 10.31 6.88 5.43
CA TRP A 50 9.76 5.72 4.74
C TRP A 50 10.35 5.46 3.36
N THR A 51 10.44 6.46 2.48
CA THR A 51 11.03 6.28 1.14
C THR A 51 12.50 5.87 1.25
N PHE A 52 13.25 6.49 2.16
CA PHE A 52 14.63 6.12 2.47
C PHE A 52 14.72 4.69 3.01
N PHE A 53 13.85 4.30 3.95
CA PHE A 53 13.80 2.94 4.50
C PHE A 53 13.56 1.89 3.41
N TYR A 54 12.57 2.10 2.54
CA TYR A 54 12.29 1.17 1.45
C TYR A 54 13.39 1.16 0.39
N GLY A 55 13.97 2.33 0.06
CA GLY A 55 15.11 2.44 -0.85
C GLY A 55 16.34 1.71 -0.33
N LEU A 56 16.65 1.86 0.96
CA LEU A 56 17.75 1.17 1.61
C LEU A 56 17.56 -0.36 1.60
N ILE A 57 16.37 -0.86 1.94
CA ILE A 57 16.09 -2.30 1.88
C ILE A 57 16.17 -2.80 0.44
N ALA A 58 15.69 -2.04 -0.54
CA ALA A 58 15.79 -2.41 -1.94
C ALA A 58 17.24 -2.50 -2.43
N ILE A 59 18.11 -1.58 -2.00
CA ILE A 59 19.55 -1.65 -2.28
C ILE A 59 20.17 -2.89 -1.62
N ILE A 60 19.84 -3.19 -0.36
CA ILE A 60 20.30 -4.41 0.32
C ILE A 60 19.83 -5.65 -0.45
N PHE A 61 18.57 -5.68 -0.87
CA PHE A 61 18.01 -6.78 -1.66
C PHE A 61 18.77 -6.93 -2.96
N TRP A 62 18.97 -5.84 -3.70
CA TRP A 62 19.69 -5.85 -4.96
C TRP A 62 21.15 -6.30 -4.84
N VAL A 63 21.88 -5.80 -3.84
CA VAL A 63 23.32 -6.08 -3.71
C VAL A 63 23.58 -7.47 -3.13
N TYR A 64 22.80 -7.91 -2.15
CA TYR A 64 23.11 -9.10 -1.37
C TYR A 64 22.12 -10.25 -1.55
N LEU A 65 20.89 -9.96 -1.98
CA LEU A 65 19.79 -10.92 -2.03
C LEU A 65 19.15 -11.02 -3.42
N THR A 66 19.86 -10.60 -4.46
CA THR A 66 19.47 -10.79 -5.86
C THR A 66 20.58 -11.57 -6.55
N PRO A 67 20.27 -12.68 -7.24
CA PRO A 67 21.26 -13.44 -7.98
C PRO A 67 21.98 -12.58 -9.03
N PRO A 68 23.25 -12.88 -9.37
CA PRO A 68 23.96 -12.18 -10.43
C PRO A 68 23.17 -12.15 -11.75
N MET A 69 23.21 -11.02 -12.45
CA MET A 69 22.47 -10.81 -13.70
C MET A 69 22.84 -11.83 -14.79
N GLU A 70 24.08 -12.32 -14.80
CA GLU A 70 24.55 -13.37 -15.71
C GLU A 70 23.76 -14.69 -15.53
N ILE A 71 23.42 -15.03 -14.28
CA ILE A 71 22.60 -16.20 -13.95
C ILE A 71 21.15 -15.94 -14.35
N ILE A 72 20.63 -14.75 -14.02
CA ILE A 72 19.22 -14.37 -14.28
C ILE A 72 18.91 -14.34 -15.77
N LYS A 73 19.89 -13.99 -16.63
CA LYS A 73 19.72 -13.91 -18.08
C LYS A 73 19.09 -15.17 -18.67
N ASN A 74 19.48 -16.34 -18.17
CA ASN A 74 18.89 -17.62 -18.54
C ASN A 74 17.93 -18.09 -17.45
N PHE A 75 16.65 -18.26 -17.80
CA PHE A 75 15.66 -18.68 -16.83
C PHE A 75 16.00 -20.06 -16.26
N HIS A 76 16.01 -20.15 -14.93
CA HIS A 76 16.19 -21.39 -14.20
C HIS A 76 15.39 -21.35 -12.90
N TYR A 77 14.71 -22.46 -12.59
CA TYR A 77 13.79 -22.52 -11.44
C TYR A 77 14.50 -22.29 -10.09
N SER A 78 15.80 -22.58 -9.98
CA SER A 78 16.55 -22.43 -8.73
C SER A 78 16.63 -20.99 -8.25
N TRP A 79 16.95 -20.05 -9.15
CA TRP A 79 17.04 -18.63 -8.79
C TRP A 79 15.66 -18.01 -8.60
N PHE A 80 14.66 -18.48 -9.34
CA PHE A 80 13.26 -18.10 -9.11
C PHE A 80 12.81 -18.52 -7.70
N LEU A 81 13.08 -19.77 -7.31
CA LEU A 81 12.75 -20.29 -5.99
C LEU A 81 13.49 -19.54 -4.88
N TYR A 82 14.74 -19.15 -5.11
CA TYR A 82 15.49 -18.29 -4.19
C TYR A 82 14.77 -16.95 -3.95
N LEU A 83 14.35 -16.25 -5.01
CA LEU A 83 13.57 -15.01 -4.89
C LEU A 83 12.24 -15.24 -4.16
N LEU A 84 11.56 -16.35 -4.45
CA LEU A 84 10.30 -16.71 -3.79
C LEU A 84 10.50 -16.89 -2.27
N ILE A 85 11.50 -17.67 -1.87
CA ILE A 85 11.81 -17.91 -0.45
C ILE A 85 12.16 -16.59 0.23
N ARG A 86 13.00 -15.75 -0.39
CA ARG A 86 13.38 -14.44 0.13
C ARG A 86 12.15 -13.54 0.35
N ASN A 87 11.25 -13.46 -0.64
CA ASN A 87 10.04 -12.65 -0.56
C ASN A 87 9.02 -13.19 0.45
N LEU A 88 8.93 -14.52 0.61
CA LEU A 88 8.14 -15.15 1.67
C LEU A 88 8.68 -14.80 3.05
N LEU A 89 10.00 -14.92 3.26
CA LEU A 89 10.64 -14.63 4.54
C LEU A 89 10.43 -13.17 4.96
N ILE A 90 10.69 -12.21 4.08
CA ILE A 90 10.49 -10.80 4.43
C ILE A 90 9.02 -10.48 4.71
N THR A 91 8.08 -11.06 3.95
CA THR A 91 6.65 -10.88 4.18
C THR A 91 6.23 -11.45 5.53
N ILE A 92 6.70 -12.64 5.89
CA ILE A 92 6.43 -13.28 7.19
C ILE A 92 7.02 -12.45 8.33
N ILE A 93 8.26 -11.98 8.19
CA ILE A 93 8.92 -11.15 9.21
C ILE A 93 8.14 -9.84 9.41
N CYS A 94 7.81 -9.13 8.33
CA CYS A 94 7.13 -7.84 8.40
C CYS A 94 5.66 -7.99 8.86
N ALA A 95 4.82 -8.71 8.10
CA ALA A 95 3.40 -8.84 8.43
C ALA A 95 3.19 -9.65 9.72
N GLY A 96 3.93 -10.74 9.89
CA GLY A 96 3.87 -11.59 11.08
C GLY A 96 4.40 -10.87 12.32
N GLY A 97 5.49 -10.12 12.21
CA GLY A 97 6.02 -9.30 13.30
C GLY A 97 5.04 -8.23 13.76
N LEU A 98 4.51 -7.43 12.81
CA LEU A 98 3.49 -6.41 13.11
C LEU A 98 2.24 -7.04 13.73
N HIS A 99 1.76 -8.15 13.15
CA HIS A 99 0.59 -8.85 13.66
C HIS A 99 0.83 -9.40 15.08
N PHE A 100 1.99 -10.01 15.33
CA PHE A 100 2.35 -10.52 16.64
C PHE A 100 2.36 -9.42 17.69
N PHE A 101 3.04 -8.29 17.45
CA PHE A 101 3.13 -7.22 18.44
C PHE A 101 1.80 -6.50 18.66
N LEU A 102 1.04 -6.21 17.59
CA LEU A 102 -0.17 -5.38 17.67
C LEU A 102 -1.45 -6.17 17.99
N TYR A 103 -1.58 -7.41 17.51
CA TYR A 103 -2.83 -8.17 17.60
C TYR A 103 -2.74 -9.36 18.58
N ILE A 104 -1.58 -10.01 18.71
CA ILE A 104 -1.39 -11.14 19.63
C ILE A 104 -0.93 -10.64 21.00
N LYS A 105 0.27 -10.04 21.07
CA LYS A 105 0.85 -9.48 22.30
C LYS A 105 0.13 -8.22 22.76
N LYS A 106 -0.50 -7.48 21.83
CA LYS A 106 -1.19 -6.20 22.06
C LYS A 106 -0.32 -5.21 22.83
N SER A 107 0.92 -5.01 22.38
CA SER A 107 1.94 -4.20 23.06
C SER A 107 1.51 -2.76 23.35
N GLN A 108 0.59 -2.19 22.57
CA GLN A 108 -0.01 -0.86 22.78
C GLN A 108 -1.52 -0.92 23.09
N GLY A 109 -2.06 -2.10 23.41
CA GLY A 109 -3.50 -2.30 23.61
C GLY A 109 -4.32 -1.81 22.42
N ASN A 110 -5.31 -0.95 22.69
CA ASN A 110 -6.13 -0.31 21.65
C ASN A 110 -5.66 1.11 21.30
N ALA A 111 -4.55 1.60 21.88
CA ALA A 111 -4.08 2.97 21.61
C ALA A 111 -3.89 3.18 20.11
N PHE A 112 -4.48 4.24 19.56
CA PHE A 112 -4.48 4.58 18.11
C PHE A 112 -5.16 3.56 17.18
N LYS A 113 -5.86 2.56 17.70
CA LYS A 113 -6.54 1.54 16.88
C LYS A 113 -7.86 2.07 16.34
N PHE A 114 -8.03 2.06 15.02
CA PHE A 114 -9.22 2.65 14.38
C PHE A 114 -10.51 1.92 14.74
N ASN A 115 -10.51 0.59 14.73
CA ASN A 115 -11.65 -0.22 15.12
C ASN A 115 -11.36 -0.87 16.48
N ALA A 116 -12.25 -0.66 17.46
CA ALA A 116 -12.06 -1.22 18.81
C ALA A 116 -12.09 -2.75 18.81
N LYS A 117 -12.84 -3.36 17.88
CA LYS A 117 -12.95 -4.81 17.79
C LYS A 117 -11.66 -5.44 17.26
N GLY A 118 -11.45 -6.70 17.61
CA GLY A 118 -10.40 -7.53 17.02
C GLY A 118 -10.65 -7.79 15.53
N LEU A 119 -9.73 -8.54 14.91
CA LEU A 119 -9.98 -9.14 13.61
C LEU A 119 -11.04 -10.24 13.76
N GLU A 120 -11.83 -10.44 12.70
CA GLU A 120 -12.97 -11.34 12.71
C GLU A 120 -12.55 -12.81 12.88
N ASN A 121 -13.27 -13.54 13.73
CA ASN A 121 -13.14 -14.97 13.96
C ASN A 121 -14.55 -15.59 14.01
N ASN A 122 -14.66 -16.85 13.58
CA ASN A 122 -15.89 -17.60 13.39
C ASN A 122 -16.90 -16.91 12.44
N ASN A 123 -16.39 -16.31 11.38
CA ASN A 123 -17.18 -15.56 10.40
C ASN A 123 -17.15 -16.26 9.03
N LYS A 124 -18.31 -16.76 8.58
CA LYS A 124 -18.46 -17.55 7.34
C LYS A 124 -18.09 -16.77 6.05
N ASN A 125 -17.91 -15.46 6.12
CA ASN A 125 -17.45 -14.67 4.98
C ASN A 125 -15.99 -14.99 4.61
N PHE A 126 -15.20 -15.51 5.55
CA PHE A 126 -13.81 -15.92 5.36
C PHE A 126 -13.72 -17.44 5.10
N LEU A 127 -12.82 -17.85 4.19
CA LEU A 127 -12.54 -19.22 3.75
C LEU A 127 -12.29 -20.17 4.93
N PHE A 128 -11.49 -19.76 5.91
CA PHE A 128 -11.19 -20.53 7.12
C PHE A 128 -12.04 -20.12 8.32
N LYS A 129 -13.10 -19.34 8.08
CA LYS A 129 -13.91 -18.65 9.10
C LYS A 129 -13.09 -17.73 10.03
N ASP A 130 -11.87 -17.37 9.63
CA ASP A 130 -10.92 -16.59 10.41
C ASP A 130 -10.21 -15.62 9.47
N GLN A 131 -10.37 -14.33 9.73
CA GLN A 131 -9.82 -13.27 8.89
C GLN A 131 -8.30 -13.33 8.79
N THR A 132 -7.61 -13.69 9.88
CA THR A 132 -6.14 -13.72 9.90
C THR A 132 -5.64 -14.87 9.03
N LYS A 133 -6.22 -16.06 9.17
CA LYS A 133 -5.84 -17.23 8.37
C LYS A 133 -6.10 -17.00 6.88
N ASP A 134 -7.24 -16.42 6.55
CA ASP A 134 -7.57 -16.03 5.17
C ASP A 134 -6.53 -15.08 4.60
N ASN A 135 -6.20 -14.03 5.35
CA ASN A 135 -5.25 -13.02 4.88
C ASN A 135 -3.84 -13.56 4.74
N ILE A 136 -3.39 -14.45 5.64
CA ILE A 136 -2.12 -15.16 5.51
C ILE A 136 -2.12 -16.01 4.23
N PHE A 137 -3.21 -16.74 3.97
CA PHE A 137 -3.31 -17.57 2.78
C PHE A 137 -3.20 -16.75 1.49
N TRP A 138 -4.03 -15.70 1.34
CA TRP A 138 -4.00 -14.86 0.13
C TRP A 138 -2.67 -14.12 -0.03
N SER A 139 -2.06 -13.66 1.07
CA SER A 139 -0.76 -13.00 1.01
C SER A 139 0.35 -13.96 0.57
N LEU A 140 0.47 -15.13 1.21
CA LEU A 140 1.61 -16.02 1.01
C LEU A 140 1.46 -16.96 -0.20
N PHE A 141 0.24 -17.35 -0.56
CA PHE A 141 0.00 -18.29 -1.66
C PHE A 141 -0.47 -17.63 -2.95
N SER A 142 -0.85 -16.34 -2.91
CA SER A 142 -1.16 -15.56 -4.12
C SER A 142 -0.26 -14.33 -4.26
N GLY A 143 -0.23 -13.45 -3.26
CA GLY A 143 0.47 -12.17 -3.35
C GLY A 143 1.97 -12.33 -3.56
N VAL A 144 2.65 -13.07 -2.69
CA VAL A 144 4.10 -13.25 -2.73
C VAL A 144 4.58 -14.01 -3.99
N PRO A 145 3.92 -15.10 -4.43
CA PRO A 145 4.27 -15.74 -5.70
C PRO A 145 4.13 -14.82 -6.91
N ILE A 146 3.06 -14.02 -7.00
CA ILE A 146 2.84 -13.09 -8.12
C ILE A 146 3.82 -11.92 -8.07
N TRP A 147 4.09 -11.37 -6.88
CA TRP A 147 5.18 -10.40 -6.68
C TRP A 147 6.50 -10.97 -7.20
N THR A 148 6.85 -12.19 -6.78
CA THR A 148 8.09 -12.85 -7.19
C THR A 148 8.14 -13.06 -8.71
N ALA A 149 7.01 -13.43 -9.34
CA ALA A 149 6.94 -13.57 -10.79
C ALA A 149 7.23 -12.25 -11.53
N TYR A 150 6.67 -11.13 -11.05
CA TYR A 150 6.97 -9.81 -11.61
C TYR A 150 8.42 -9.39 -11.38
N GLU A 151 9.00 -9.72 -10.22
CA GLU A 151 10.38 -9.42 -9.93
C GLU A 151 11.33 -10.23 -10.81
N ALA A 152 11.13 -11.54 -10.87
CA ALA A 152 11.86 -12.45 -11.74
C ALA A 152 11.79 -12.01 -13.20
N PHE A 153 10.60 -11.67 -13.68
CA PHE A 153 10.39 -11.16 -15.03
C PHE A 153 11.14 -9.83 -15.25
N SER A 154 11.03 -8.87 -14.33
CA SER A 154 11.66 -7.55 -14.47
C SER A 154 13.19 -7.67 -14.52
N LEU A 155 13.77 -8.48 -13.64
CA LEU A 155 15.21 -8.74 -13.60
C LEU A 155 15.68 -9.45 -14.87
N TRP A 156 14.95 -10.48 -15.31
CA TRP A 156 15.23 -11.18 -16.56
C TRP A 156 15.10 -10.25 -17.78
N ALA A 157 14.12 -9.35 -17.79
CA ALA A 157 13.90 -8.38 -18.84
C ALA A 157 15.05 -7.38 -18.94
N PHE A 158 15.57 -6.88 -17.82
CA PHE A 158 16.78 -6.07 -17.81
C PHE A 158 18.02 -6.86 -18.27
N ALA A 159 18.19 -8.10 -17.79
CA ALA A 159 19.34 -8.95 -18.13
C ALA A 159 19.44 -9.27 -19.64
N ASN A 160 18.29 -9.29 -20.31
CA ASN A 160 18.19 -9.56 -21.75
C ASN A 160 17.97 -8.29 -22.60
N GLY A 161 17.98 -7.10 -22.00
CA GLY A 161 17.85 -5.83 -22.72
C GLY A 161 16.44 -5.51 -23.24
N TYR A 162 15.40 -6.17 -22.73
CA TYR A 162 14.00 -5.83 -23.05
C TYR A 162 13.51 -4.59 -22.30
N PHE A 163 13.96 -4.41 -21.06
CA PHE A 163 13.76 -3.17 -20.32
C PHE A 163 14.91 -2.20 -20.61
N LEU A 164 14.60 -0.90 -20.51
CA LEU A 164 15.55 0.18 -20.79
C LEU A 164 16.54 0.34 -19.62
N GLY A 165 17.55 -0.53 -19.60
CA GLY A 165 18.61 -0.56 -18.57
C GLY A 165 19.58 0.62 -18.65
N LEU A 166 19.88 1.24 -17.51
CA LEU A 166 20.90 2.29 -17.37
C LEU A 166 21.92 1.94 -16.29
N GLU A 167 23.15 2.41 -16.49
CA GLU A 167 24.26 2.26 -15.56
C GLU A 167 24.47 3.48 -14.66
N TRP A 168 24.84 3.25 -13.41
CA TRP A 168 25.07 4.29 -12.40
C TRP A 168 26.24 5.22 -12.73
N THR A 169 27.28 4.70 -13.39
CA THR A 169 28.47 5.48 -13.77
C THR A 169 28.15 6.58 -14.79
N MET A 170 27.16 6.34 -15.65
CA MET A 170 26.75 7.27 -16.71
C MET A 170 25.59 8.17 -16.30
N HIS A 171 24.70 7.68 -15.43
CA HIS A 171 23.43 8.36 -15.10
C HIS A 171 23.13 8.49 -13.60
N PRO A 172 24.09 8.90 -12.74
CA PRO A 172 23.91 8.85 -11.29
C PRO A 172 22.79 9.76 -10.78
N ILE A 173 22.67 10.97 -11.34
CA ILE A 173 21.63 11.94 -10.93
C ILE A 173 20.25 11.44 -11.33
N TYR A 174 20.07 11.03 -12.59
CA TYR A 174 18.79 10.53 -13.10
C TYR A 174 18.32 9.32 -12.28
N LEU A 175 19.19 8.33 -12.08
CA LEU A 175 18.85 7.13 -11.30
C LEU A 175 18.58 7.47 -9.82
N GLY A 176 19.30 8.42 -9.23
CA GLY A 176 18.99 8.94 -7.90
C GLY A 176 17.58 9.56 -7.81
N LEU A 177 17.20 10.37 -8.80
CA LEU A 177 15.86 10.98 -8.87
C LEU A 177 14.76 9.94 -9.16
N THR A 178 15.07 8.86 -9.89
CA THR A 178 14.11 7.78 -10.17
C THR A 178 13.59 7.12 -8.89
N PHE A 179 14.42 6.95 -7.85
CA PHE A 179 13.95 6.50 -6.52
C PHE A 179 12.89 7.43 -5.92
N LEU A 180 12.98 8.74 -6.16
CA LEU A 180 12.01 9.72 -5.67
C LEU A 180 10.76 9.76 -6.55
N PHE A 181 10.86 9.44 -7.83
CA PHE A 181 9.73 9.44 -8.75
C PHE A 181 8.84 8.20 -8.60
N LEU A 182 9.44 7.02 -8.40
CA LEU A 182 8.70 5.75 -8.43
C LEU A 182 7.57 5.62 -7.41
N PRO A 183 7.67 6.11 -6.15
CA PRO A 183 6.54 6.07 -5.23
C PRO A 183 5.37 6.94 -5.72
N LEU A 184 5.64 8.10 -6.33
CA LEU A 184 4.61 8.96 -6.94
C LEU A 184 3.96 8.26 -8.14
N PHE A 185 4.76 7.65 -9.03
CA PHE A 185 4.24 6.87 -10.15
C PHE A 185 3.37 5.71 -9.67
N ARG A 186 3.83 4.97 -8.66
CA ARG A 186 3.08 3.86 -8.07
C ARG A 186 1.73 4.33 -7.57
N GLU A 187 1.63 5.49 -6.93
CA GLU A 187 0.34 6.00 -6.46
C GLU A 187 -0.63 6.27 -7.62
N VAL A 188 -0.16 6.86 -8.72
CA VAL A 188 -0.99 7.07 -9.91
C VAL A 188 -1.46 5.74 -10.49
N HIS A 189 -0.53 4.79 -10.66
CA HIS A 189 -0.84 3.45 -11.16
C HIS A 189 -1.86 2.74 -10.26
N PHE A 190 -1.61 2.75 -8.94
CA PHE A 190 -2.48 2.15 -7.95
C PHE A 190 -3.87 2.77 -7.99
N TYR A 191 -4.00 4.09 -8.03
CA TYR A 191 -5.31 4.76 -8.10
C TYR A 191 -6.16 4.26 -9.27
N PHE A 192 -5.59 4.19 -10.48
CA PHE A 192 -6.34 3.76 -11.65
C PHE A 192 -6.68 2.26 -11.61
N VAL A 193 -5.72 1.42 -11.23
CA VAL A 193 -5.97 -0.03 -11.04
C VAL A 193 -7.02 -0.27 -9.98
N HIS A 194 -6.92 0.42 -8.85
CA HIS A 194 -7.83 0.28 -7.72
C HIS A 194 -9.24 0.74 -8.10
N ARG A 195 -9.37 1.90 -8.74
CA ARG A 195 -10.67 2.37 -9.23
C ARG A 195 -11.28 1.44 -10.28
N LEU A 196 -10.47 0.84 -11.15
CA LEU A 196 -10.91 -0.18 -12.10
C LEU A 196 -11.42 -1.45 -11.37
N LEU A 197 -10.73 -1.90 -10.34
CA LEU A 197 -11.12 -3.04 -9.51
C LEU A 197 -12.45 -2.83 -8.76
N HIS A 198 -12.86 -1.58 -8.55
CA HIS A 198 -14.17 -1.22 -7.98
C HIS A 198 -15.31 -1.15 -9.01
N THR A 199 -15.05 -1.46 -10.28
CA THR A 199 -16.15 -1.69 -11.23
C THR A 199 -16.93 -2.96 -10.85
N PRO A 200 -18.25 -3.04 -11.08
CA PRO A 200 -19.06 -4.17 -10.61
C PRO A 200 -18.52 -5.55 -11.02
N LEU A 201 -18.02 -5.67 -12.25
CA LEU A 201 -17.48 -6.92 -12.78
C LEU A 201 -16.23 -7.37 -11.99
N LEU A 202 -15.22 -6.50 -11.89
CA LEU A 202 -13.96 -6.82 -11.23
C LEU A 202 -14.08 -6.86 -9.70
N TYR A 203 -15.01 -6.08 -9.14
CA TYR A 203 -15.29 -6.11 -7.72
C TYR A 203 -15.84 -7.47 -7.31
N ASN A 204 -16.90 -7.91 -7.99
CA ASN A 204 -17.56 -9.19 -7.69
C ASN A 204 -16.67 -10.39 -8.02
N PHE A 205 -15.77 -10.27 -9.00
CA PHE A 205 -14.86 -11.34 -9.37
C PHE A 205 -13.65 -11.45 -8.43
N SER A 206 -12.97 -10.33 -8.14
CA SER A 206 -11.67 -10.35 -7.46
C SER A 206 -11.58 -9.44 -6.23
N HIS A 207 -12.06 -8.21 -6.31
CA HIS A 207 -11.73 -7.20 -5.29
C HIS A 207 -12.50 -7.36 -3.97
N TYR A 208 -13.66 -8.03 -4.01
CA TYR A 208 -14.45 -8.28 -2.79
C TYR A 208 -13.66 -9.07 -1.74
N ILE A 209 -12.71 -9.93 -2.15
CA ILE A 209 -11.86 -10.69 -1.21
C ILE A 209 -11.06 -9.75 -0.33
N HIS A 210 -10.45 -8.73 -0.94
CA HIS A 210 -9.73 -7.69 -0.22
C HIS A 210 -10.64 -6.97 0.76
N HIS A 211 -11.83 -6.59 0.29
CA HIS A 211 -12.83 -5.81 1.04
C HIS A 211 -13.63 -6.58 2.09
N LYS A 212 -13.50 -7.92 2.17
CA LYS A 212 -13.95 -8.66 3.37
C LYS A 212 -13.29 -8.11 4.63
N ASN A 213 -12.11 -7.50 4.50
CA ASN A 213 -11.31 -6.90 5.57
C ASN A 213 -11.76 -5.48 5.96
N VAL A 214 -13.04 -5.26 6.23
CA VAL A 214 -13.58 -3.96 6.68
C VAL A 214 -12.82 -3.40 7.91
N ASN A 215 -12.31 -4.30 8.76
CA ASN A 215 -11.33 -3.98 9.79
C ASN A 215 -9.96 -4.55 9.37
N PRO A 216 -9.13 -3.79 8.63
CA PRO A 216 -7.88 -4.31 8.11
C PRO A 216 -6.86 -4.57 9.23
N GLY A 217 -5.99 -5.54 9.01
CA GLY A 217 -4.78 -5.77 9.80
C GLY A 217 -3.55 -5.95 8.90
N PRO A 218 -2.35 -6.17 9.47
CA PRO A 218 -1.09 -6.19 8.72
C PRO A 218 -1.12 -7.13 7.50
N TRP A 219 -1.64 -8.35 7.68
CA TRP A 219 -1.79 -9.33 6.60
C TRP A 219 -2.82 -8.93 5.54
N SER A 220 -3.78 -8.06 5.86
CA SER A 220 -4.80 -7.62 4.91
C SER A 220 -4.21 -6.80 3.76
N GLY A 221 -3.00 -6.22 3.92
CA GLY A 221 -2.35 -5.41 2.91
C GLY A 221 -2.01 -6.13 1.60
N LEU A 222 -1.74 -7.45 1.67
CA LEU A 222 -1.55 -8.33 0.50
C LEU A 222 -2.61 -9.44 0.41
N ALA A 223 -3.69 -9.34 1.20
CA ALA A 223 -4.78 -10.30 1.11
C ALA A 223 -5.74 -9.91 -0.02
N MET A 224 -5.39 -10.28 -1.24
CA MET A 224 -6.15 -9.99 -2.45
C MET A 224 -6.29 -11.25 -3.31
N HIS A 225 -7.22 -11.20 -4.26
CA HIS A 225 -7.33 -12.25 -5.28
C HIS A 225 -6.13 -12.21 -6.24
N TRP A 226 -5.81 -13.33 -6.88
CA TRP A 226 -4.67 -13.41 -7.81
C TRP A 226 -4.76 -12.40 -8.97
N LEU A 227 -5.96 -12.16 -9.51
CA LEU A 227 -6.13 -11.18 -10.60
C LEU A 227 -5.78 -9.76 -10.12
N GLU A 228 -6.18 -9.43 -8.90
CA GLU A 228 -5.85 -8.13 -8.31
C GLU A 228 -4.35 -8.00 -8.10
N HIS A 229 -3.65 -9.04 -7.63
CA HIS A 229 -2.20 -9.05 -7.55
C HIS A 229 -1.53 -8.85 -8.92
N ILE A 230 -2.04 -9.46 -9.99
CA ILE A 230 -1.50 -9.26 -11.34
C ILE A 230 -1.57 -7.79 -11.73
N LEU A 231 -2.71 -7.14 -11.53
CA LEU A 231 -2.87 -5.73 -11.85
C LEU A 231 -2.07 -4.83 -10.91
N TYR A 232 -2.04 -5.15 -9.63
CA TYR A 232 -1.35 -4.38 -8.59
C TYR A 232 0.17 -4.34 -8.80
N PHE A 233 0.81 -5.47 -9.09
CA PHE A 233 2.25 -5.53 -9.34
C PHE A 233 2.67 -5.13 -10.76
N SER A 234 1.71 -4.93 -11.68
CA SER A 234 1.98 -4.52 -13.07
C SER A 234 2.69 -3.17 -13.20
N GLY A 235 2.75 -2.37 -12.14
CA GLY A 235 3.43 -1.07 -12.16
C GLY A 235 4.90 -1.16 -12.58
N THR A 236 5.59 -2.28 -12.32
CA THR A 236 6.99 -2.49 -12.73
C THR A 236 7.19 -2.50 -14.26
N LEU A 237 6.12 -2.75 -15.03
CA LEU A 237 6.16 -2.75 -16.49
C LEU A 237 6.43 -1.37 -17.10
N ILE A 238 6.40 -0.31 -16.29
CA ILE A 238 6.79 1.04 -16.70
C ILE A 238 8.22 1.09 -17.28
N HIS A 239 9.09 0.16 -16.91
CA HIS A 239 10.48 0.07 -17.36
C HIS A 239 10.68 -0.38 -18.81
N PHE A 240 9.60 -0.73 -19.52
CA PHE A 240 9.61 -0.79 -20.99
C PHE A 240 9.75 0.59 -21.63
N VAL A 241 9.32 1.65 -20.92
CA VAL A 241 9.22 3.02 -21.48
C VAL A 241 10.10 3.99 -20.71
N ILE A 242 10.26 3.80 -19.40
CA ILE A 242 11.08 4.65 -18.53
C ILE A 242 12.41 3.96 -18.24
N PRO A 243 13.54 4.52 -18.74
CA PRO A 243 14.87 4.00 -18.43
C PRO A 243 15.13 3.95 -16.93
N ALA A 244 15.74 2.86 -16.47
CA ALA A 244 16.07 2.67 -15.07
C ALA A 244 17.18 1.63 -14.89
N HIS A 245 17.75 1.58 -13.70
CA HIS A 245 18.62 0.48 -13.27
C HIS A 245 17.77 -0.63 -12.62
N PRO A 246 18.11 -1.93 -12.72
CA PRO A 246 17.32 -3.04 -12.17
C PRO A 246 16.89 -2.91 -10.70
N VAL A 247 17.72 -2.28 -9.85
CA VAL A 247 17.40 -1.94 -8.45
C VAL A 247 16.07 -1.17 -8.30
N HIS A 248 15.67 -0.40 -9.29
CA HIS A 248 14.43 0.37 -9.29
C HIS A 248 13.20 -0.52 -9.39
N ALA A 249 13.24 -1.59 -10.19
CA ALA A 249 12.17 -2.58 -10.23
C ALA A 249 12.08 -3.34 -8.90
N VAL A 250 13.23 -3.72 -8.33
CA VAL A 250 13.29 -4.33 -6.99
C VAL A 250 12.68 -3.39 -5.96
N PHE A 251 13.04 -2.10 -5.98
CA PHE A 251 12.48 -1.09 -5.08
C PHE A 251 10.97 -0.93 -5.23
N GLN A 252 10.48 -0.78 -6.47
CA GLN A 252 9.06 -0.59 -6.74
C GLN A 252 8.23 -1.79 -6.27
N LEU A 253 8.70 -3.00 -6.57
CA LEU A 253 8.02 -4.24 -6.21
C LEU A 253 8.12 -4.54 -4.72
N LEU A 254 9.28 -4.30 -4.08
CA LEU A 254 9.43 -4.37 -2.63
C LEU A 254 8.47 -3.39 -1.96
N HIS A 255 8.48 -2.13 -2.36
CA HIS A 255 7.59 -1.12 -1.82
C HIS A 255 6.13 -1.55 -1.97
N ALA A 256 5.74 -2.13 -3.11
CA ALA A 256 4.40 -2.68 -3.34
C ALA A 256 4.07 -3.90 -2.47
N GLY A 257 5.03 -4.80 -2.23
CA GLY A 257 4.86 -5.99 -1.41
C GLY A 257 4.77 -5.70 0.09
N ILE A 258 5.67 -4.87 0.62
CA ILE A 258 5.75 -4.64 2.07
C ILE A 258 5.10 -3.33 2.53
N GLY A 259 4.99 -2.33 1.66
CA GLY A 259 4.40 -1.02 1.99
C GLY A 259 3.01 -1.13 2.62
N PRO A 260 2.04 -1.83 1.99
CA PRO A 260 0.68 -1.99 2.54
C PRO A 260 0.61 -2.69 3.91
N LEU A 261 1.67 -3.37 4.34
CA LEU A 261 1.71 -4.02 5.65
C LEU A 261 1.91 -2.99 6.77
N PHE A 262 2.73 -1.97 6.51
CA PHE A 262 3.06 -0.88 7.43
C PHE A 262 2.11 0.33 7.26
N HIS A 263 1.58 0.50 6.05
CA HIS A 263 0.76 1.63 5.62
C HIS A 263 -0.59 1.15 5.11
N GLY A 264 -1.65 1.90 5.36
CA GLY A 264 -2.98 1.62 4.83
C GLY A 264 -3.75 0.54 5.59
N HIS A 265 -3.17 -0.62 5.88
CA HIS A 265 -3.91 -1.78 6.40
C HIS A 265 -3.56 -2.21 7.82
N ILE A 266 -2.56 -1.59 8.45
CA ILE A 266 -2.09 -2.00 9.78
C ILE A 266 -3.15 -1.91 10.89
N GLY A 267 -4.23 -1.14 10.69
CA GLY A 267 -5.35 -0.98 11.63
C GLY A 267 -5.14 0.02 12.76
N PHE A 268 -3.99 0.71 12.76
CA PHE A 268 -3.59 1.70 13.74
C PHE A 268 -3.08 2.97 13.06
N ASP A 269 -3.35 4.14 13.63
CA ASP A 269 -2.81 5.43 13.15
C ASP A 269 -1.32 5.59 13.45
N LYS A 270 -0.89 5.07 14.61
CA LYS A 270 0.50 5.10 15.06
C LYS A 270 0.93 3.75 15.65
N ILE A 271 2.18 3.38 15.38
CA ILE A 271 2.87 2.30 16.10
C ILE A 271 3.65 2.93 17.25
N GLN A 272 3.41 2.46 18.48
CA GLN A 272 4.07 2.97 19.66
C GLN A 272 5.32 2.15 20.02
N ILE A 273 6.48 2.80 20.11
CA ILE A 273 7.74 2.23 20.58
C ILE A 273 8.20 3.03 21.80
N GLY A 274 7.94 2.49 23.00
CA GLY A 274 8.20 3.20 24.25
C GLY A 274 7.42 4.52 24.33
N LYS A 275 8.12 5.65 24.34
CA LYS A 275 7.52 7.00 24.34
C LYS A 275 7.32 7.60 22.94
N PHE A 276 7.87 6.98 21.91
CA PHE A 276 7.78 7.45 20.53
C PHE A 276 6.59 6.80 19.81
N GLY A 277 5.99 7.53 18.88
CA GLY A 277 4.92 7.04 18.01
C GLY A 277 5.28 7.31 16.56
N ILE A 278 5.26 6.26 15.73
CA ILE A 278 5.55 6.35 14.30
C ILE A 278 4.21 6.39 13.56
N ASP A 279 4.01 7.42 12.73
CA ASP A 279 2.82 7.55 11.87
C ASP A 279 2.78 6.44 10.82
N THR A 280 1.62 5.79 10.71
CA THR A 280 1.38 4.73 9.71
C THR A 280 0.75 5.28 8.43
N HIS A 281 0.16 6.48 8.49
CA HIS A 281 -0.60 7.09 7.40
C HIS A 281 -1.81 6.27 6.93
N SER A 282 -2.33 5.37 7.79
CA SER A 282 -3.33 4.38 7.38
C SER A 282 -4.78 4.87 7.42
N HIS A 283 -5.07 6.04 8.00
CA HIS A 283 -6.45 6.46 8.25
C HIS A 283 -7.27 6.62 6.96
N ALA A 284 -6.71 7.22 5.91
CA ALA A 284 -7.43 7.43 4.65
C ALA A 284 -7.87 6.10 4.02
N HIS A 285 -6.98 5.10 4.01
CA HIS A 285 -7.27 3.77 3.47
C HIS A 285 -8.16 2.93 4.41
N TYR A 286 -8.06 3.12 5.73
CA TYR A 286 -9.02 2.55 6.66
C TYR A 286 -10.45 3.05 6.36
N LEU A 287 -10.62 4.34 6.06
CA LEU A 287 -11.92 4.88 5.65
C LEU A 287 -12.38 4.31 4.31
N HIS A 288 -11.46 4.03 3.38
CA HIS A 288 -11.75 3.32 2.15
C HIS A 288 -12.34 1.93 2.44
N HIS A 289 -11.70 1.11 3.28
CA HIS A 289 -12.25 -0.20 3.69
C HIS A 289 -13.58 -0.09 4.45
N LYS A 290 -13.76 0.97 5.24
CA LYS A 290 -14.99 1.20 6.02
C LYS A 290 -16.17 1.64 5.15
N TYR A 291 -15.94 2.41 4.09
CA TYR A 291 -16.98 3.09 3.31
C TYR A 291 -17.02 2.72 1.82
N PHE A 292 -16.02 2.00 1.31
CA PHE A 292 -15.84 1.43 -0.04
C PHE A 292 -15.71 2.46 -1.16
N GLU A 293 -16.48 3.54 -1.11
CA GLU A 293 -16.63 4.52 -2.17
C GLU A 293 -15.88 5.82 -1.85
N CYS A 294 -14.66 5.75 -1.32
CA CYS A 294 -13.82 6.94 -1.12
C CYS A 294 -12.33 6.57 -1.07
N ASN A 295 -11.43 7.53 -1.26
CA ASN A 295 -9.98 7.36 -1.09
C ASN A 295 -9.41 6.15 -1.85
N TYR A 296 -9.46 6.18 -3.18
CA TYR A 296 -8.86 5.12 -4.00
C TYR A 296 -7.33 5.25 -4.12
N ALA A 297 -6.76 6.43 -3.83
CA ALA A 297 -5.31 6.69 -3.80
C ALA A 297 -4.75 6.65 -2.37
N ASP A 298 -3.42 6.52 -2.28
CA ASP A 298 -2.69 6.58 -1.01
C ASP A 298 -2.54 8.02 -0.46
N GLY A 299 -2.72 9.04 -1.33
CA GLY A 299 -2.98 10.42 -0.92
C GLY A 299 -1.83 11.41 -1.14
N ALA A 300 -0.70 11.04 -1.75
CA ALA A 300 0.30 12.04 -2.11
C ALA A 300 -0.18 12.91 -3.28
N ILE A 301 -0.70 12.31 -4.35
CA ILE A 301 -1.25 13.00 -5.51
C ILE A 301 -2.77 13.17 -5.32
N PRO A 302 -3.34 14.37 -5.57
CA PRO A 302 -4.73 14.70 -5.25
C PRO A 302 -5.76 14.04 -6.18
N LEU A 303 -5.55 12.82 -6.66
CA LEU A 303 -6.42 12.10 -7.60
C LEU A 303 -7.83 12.00 -7.06
N ASP A 304 -8.01 11.60 -5.80
CA ASP A 304 -9.34 11.55 -5.18
C ASP A 304 -10.00 12.92 -5.05
N LYS A 305 -9.25 14.01 -4.91
CA LYS A 305 -9.84 15.36 -4.93
C LYS A 305 -10.28 15.74 -6.33
N ILE A 306 -9.42 15.48 -7.33
CA ILE A 306 -9.69 15.76 -8.74
C ILE A 306 -10.93 15.01 -9.23
N PHE A 307 -11.08 13.75 -8.83
CA PHE A 307 -12.20 12.90 -9.25
C PHE A 307 -13.38 12.87 -8.25
N GLY A 308 -13.33 13.68 -7.19
CA GLY A 308 -14.45 13.87 -6.26
C GLY A 308 -14.75 12.67 -5.35
N THR A 309 -13.74 11.88 -5.01
CA THR A 309 -13.81 10.67 -4.15
C THR A 309 -13.05 10.82 -2.83
N PHE A 310 -12.47 11.99 -2.56
CA PHE A 310 -11.69 12.26 -1.35
C PHE A 310 -12.53 12.32 -0.07
N HIS A 311 -12.07 11.65 0.98
CA HIS A 311 -12.66 11.63 2.31
C HIS A 311 -11.58 11.76 3.38
N ASN A 312 -11.42 12.95 3.95
CA ASN A 312 -10.37 13.26 4.94
C ASN A 312 -10.67 12.84 6.39
N GLY A 313 -11.87 12.31 6.65
CA GLY A 313 -12.33 11.92 7.99
C GLY A 313 -13.24 12.93 8.68
N SER A 314 -13.51 14.08 8.05
CA SER A 314 -14.47 15.07 8.54
C SER A 314 -15.93 14.65 8.30
N ASP A 315 -16.85 15.22 9.10
CA ASP A 315 -18.28 15.01 8.92
C ASP A 315 -18.78 15.59 7.58
N GLU A 316 -18.21 16.72 7.14
CA GLU A 316 -18.51 17.31 5.82
C GLU A 316 -18.17 16.35 4.67
N ALA A 317 -16.99 15.71 4.71
CA ALA A 317 -16.60 14.73 3.70
C ALA A 317 -17.53 13.50 3.72
N LYS A 318 -17.98 13.09 4.92
CA LYS A 318 -18.93 12.01 5.09
C LYS A 318 -20.28 12.33 4.45
N GLU A 319 -20.80 13.53 4.69
CA GLU A 319 -22.05 14.01 4.11
C GLU A 319 -21.97 14.07 2.59
N LYS A 320 -20.91 14.65 2.02
CA LYS A 320 -20.67 14.69 0.56
C LYS A 320 -20.70 13.30 -0.06
N MET A 321 -20.02 12.34 0.56
CA MET A 321 -20.02 10.94 0.10
C MET A 321 -21.42 10.33 0.13
N VAL A 322 -22.17 10.51 1.23
CA VAL A 322 -23.54 10.00 1.37
C VAL A 322 -24.47 10.59 0.31
N GLN A 323 -24.36 11.89 0.02
CA GLN A 323 -25.17 12.53 -1.03
C GLN A 323 -24.85 11.97 -2.41
N ARG A 324 -23.56 11.77 -2.74
CA ARG A 324 -23.15 11.14 -4.01
C ARG A 324 -23.73 9.73 -4.17
N LEU A 325 -23.71 8.93 -3.11
CA LEU A 325 -24.29 7.58 -3.12
C LEU A 325 -25.81 7.61 -3.33
N LYS A 326 -26.52 8.50 -2.64
CA LYS A 326 -27.98 8.69 -2.83
C LYS A 326 -28.31 9.05 -4.29
N GLN A 327 -27.53 9.96 -4.89
CA GLN A 327 -27.71 10.34 -6.30
C GLN A 327 -27.47 9.17 -7.25
N ARG A 328 -26.42 8.36 -7.03
CA ARG A 328 -26.13 7.17 -7.83
C ARG A 328 -27.25 6.14 -7.75
N MET A 329 -27.75 5.85 -6.55
CA MET A 329 -28.89 4.94 -6.35
C MET A 329 -30.16 5.44 -7.06
N LYS A 330 -30.42 6.76 -7.04
CA LYS A 330 -31.54 7.35 -7.78
C LYS A 330 -31.40 7.14 -9.29
N LYS A 331 -30.20 7.34 -9.84
CA LYS A 331 -29.91 7.12 -11.27
C LYS A 331 -30.09 5.66 -11.71
N MET A 332 -29.63 4.70 -10.90
CA MET A 332 -29.78 3.27 -11.22
C MET A 332 -31.27 2.88 -11.30
N ARG A 333 -32.08 3.33 -10.32
CA ARG A 333 -33.53 3.08 -10.29
C ARG A 333 -34.30 3.71 -11.45
N THR A 334 -33.78 4.77 -12.07
CA THR A 334 -34.40 5.40 -13.24
C THR A 334 -33.99 4.74 -14.56
N VAL A 335 -32.88 4.00 -14.60
CA VAL A 335 -32.41 3.27 -15.79
C VAL A 335 -33.04 1.87 -15.88
N GLU A 336 -33.43 1.31 -14.74
CA GLU A 336 -34.17 0.03 -14.65
C GLU A 336 -35.68 0.17 -14.90
N LYS A 337 -36.19 1.40 -15.06
CA LYS A 337 -37.56 1.70 -15.49
C LYS A 337 -37.56 2.12 -16.96
#